data_AF-A0A8J8SVE2-F1
#
_entry.id   AF-A0A8J8SVE2-F1
#
_cell.length_a   1.000
_cell.length_b   1.000
_cell.length_c   1.000
_cell.angle_alpha   90.00
_cell.angle_beta   90.00
_cell.angle_gamma   90.00
#
_symmetry.space_group_name_H-M   'P 1'
#
loop_
_entity.id
_entity.type
_entity.pdbx_description
1 polymer ?
#
loop_
_entity_poly.entity_id
_entity_poly.type
_entity_poly.pdbx_seq_one_letter_code
_entity_poly.pdbx_strand_id
1 'polypeptide(L)'
;MALLQPPLKFARERISMTPAAQIQTTTELLHTFHTQALPADGVLHHFFWKHRFVGSKDRQIIQSWVFSFYLSLASTLWIAQRLDPQLSRLSDLRVLLGLFLIRHNFLTYEAIHLLCDGQKHHPSPLKEHERRVLIAVASLHNATLPPEVLHEISEHWCTLLQASLGYALPLIAASLNQQASNDLRINTLKIPIDQGRVYTFQSAFPLTVILFTLQGISKLKTRDPSSSVILFILKPAWMCQIIALAPAAKHSRWLYLHVC
;
A
#
# COMPACT_ATOMS: atom_id res chain seq x y z
N MET A 1 39.89 35.87 17.31
CA MET A 1 39.24 34.58 17.62
C MET A 1 37.96 34.46 16.80
N ALA A 2 38.04 33.78 15.65
CA ALA A 2 36.91 33.09 15.03
C ALA A 2 37.53 32.10 14.04
N LEU A 3 37.52 30.82 14.41
CA LEU A 3 38.14 29.73 13.69
C LEU A 3 37.42 29.52 12.35
N LEU A 4 38.20 29.61 11.26
CA LEU A 4 37.86 29.06 9.95
C LEU A 4 37.59 27.56 10.13
N GLN A 5 36.36 27.12 9.89
CA GLN A 5 36.06 25.70 9.81
C GLN A 5 36.71 25.11 8.55
N PRO A 6 37.40 23.97 8.63
CA PRO A 6 38.03 23.34 7.48
C PRO A 6 36.97 22.73 6.53
N PRO A 7 37.29 22.55 5.23
CA PRO A 7 36.34 22.01 4.27
C PRO A 7 36.00 20.55 4.61
N LEU A 8 34.69 20.25 4.58
CA LEU A 8 34.15 18.90 4.75
C LEU A 8 34.81 17.94 3.75
N LYS A 9 35.53 16.96 4.28
CA LYS A 9 36.15 15.86 3.53
C LYS A 9 35.08 15.12 2.72
N PHE A 10 35.36 14.90 1.43
CA PHE A 10 34.58 14.11 0.47
C PHE A 10 34.08 12.79 1.08
N ALA A 11 32.81 12.77 1.49
CA ALA A 11 32.08 11.53 1.71
C ALA A 11 31.66 11.00 0.35
N ARG A 12 31.99 9.74 0.05
CA ARG A 12 31.51 9.02 -1.14
C ARG A 12 30.05 9.37 -1.40
N GLU A 13 29.74 10.01 -2.52
CA GLU A 13 28.37 10.16 -3.01
C GLU A 13 27.78 8.76 -3.10
N ARG A 14 27.02 8.34 -2.08
CA ARG A 14 26.08 7.25 -2.28
C ARG A 14 25.09 7.82 -3.27
N ILE A 15 25.13 7.32 -4.50
CA ILE A 15 24.11 7.55 -5.50
C ILE A 15 22.81 7.02 -4.88
N SER A 16 22.08 7.89 -4.18
CA SER A 16 20.72 7.61 -3.73
C SER A 16 19.87 7.52 -4.99
N MET A 17 18.97 6.55 -5.02
CA MET A 17 18.09 6.37 -6.17
C MET A 17 17.27 7.63 -6.40
N THR A 18 17.25 8.12 -7.63
CA THR A 18 16.47 9.32 -7.98
C THR A 18 14.98 8.97 -8.08
N PRO A 19 14.06 9.93 -7.88
CA PRO A 19 12.63 9.71 -8.12
C PRO A 19 12.33 9.20 -9.54
N ALA A 20 13.09 9.66 -10.54
CA ALA A 20 12.97 9.15 -11.92
C ALA A 20 13.30 7.65 -12.00
N ALA A 21 14.40 7.22 -11.35
CA ALA A 21 14.74 5.80 -11.26
C ALA A 21 13.67 4.98 -10.52
N GLN A 22 12.96 5.58 -9.53
CA GLN A 22 11.85 4.91 -8.83
C GLN A 22 10.67 4.65 -9.77
N ILE A 23 10.31 5.61 -10.62
CA ILE A 23 9.26 5.44 -11.64
C ILE A 23 9.65 4.34 -12.63
N GLN A 24 10.88 4.39 -13.15
CA GLN A 24 11.37 3.40 -14.11
C GLN A 24 11.37 1.99 -13.51
N THR A 25 11.94 1.84 -12.31
CA THR A 25 12.01 0.56 -11.61
C THR A 25 10.61 0.01 -11.30
N THR A 26 9.70 0.87 -10.85
CA THR A 26 8.32 0.46 -10.57
C THR A 26 7.63 -0.03 -11.86
N THR A 27 7.81 0.68 -12.97
CA THR A 27 7.27 0.27 -14.28
C THR A 27 7.79 -1.10 -14.71
N GLU A 28 9.09 -1.34 -14.58
CA GLU A 28 9.74 -2.63 -14.90
C GLU A 28 9.22 -3.78 -14.01
N LEU A 29 9.06 -3.52 -12.71
CA LEU A 29 8.50 -4.48 -11.77
C LEU A 29 7.05 -4.82 -12.11
N LEU A 30 6.22 -3.81 -12.39
CA LEU A 30 4.83 -4.01 -12.83
C LEU A 30 4.75 -4.89 -14.09
N HIS A 31 5.65 -4.68 -15.05
CA HIS A 31 5.73 -5.52 -16.25
C HIS A 31 6.16 -6.96 -15.91
N THR A 32 7.07 -7.11 -14.95
CA THR A 32 7.55 -8.44 -14.49
C THR A 32 6.43 -9.23 -13.83
N PHE A 33 5.70 -8.66 -12.86
CA PHE A 33 4.58 -9.36 -12.22
C PHE A 33 3.51 -9.75 -13.23
N HIS A 34 3.24 -8.85 -14.18
CA HIS A 34 2.21 -9.08 -15.17
C HIS A 34 2.56 -10.21 -16.15
N THR A 35 3.82 -10.31 -16.57
CA THR A 35 4.27 -11.33 -17.53
C THR A 35 4.57 -12.69 -16.91
N GLN A 36 5.03 -12.73 -15.66
CA GLN A 36 5.54 -13.96 -15.04
C GLN A 36 4.53 -14.65 -14.11
N ALA A 37 3.38 -14.04 -13.80
CA ALA A 37 2.37 -14.56 -12.89
C ALA A 37 2.96 -15.04 -11.53
N LEU A 38 4.03 -14.38 -11.07
CA LEU A 38 4.70 -14.70 -9.81
C LEU A 38 4.11 -13.89 -8.65
N PRO A 39 4.15 -14.42 -7.41
CA PRO A 39 3.80 -13.64 -6.23
C PRO A 39 4.63 -12.36 -6.13
N ALA A 40 3.97 -11.23 -5.85
CA ALA A 40 4.61 -9.93 -5.84
C ALA A 40 5.77 -9.84 -4.83
N ASP A 41 5.60 -10.43 -3.64
CA ASP A 41 6.63 -10.46 -2.60
C ASP A 41 7.92 -11.13 -3.06
N GLY A 42 7.81 -12.25 -3.78
CA GLY A 42 8.96 -13.01 -4.24
C GLY A 42 9.77 -12.25 -5.29
N VAL A 43 9.09 -11.62 -6.23
CA VAL A 43 9.73 -10.80 -7.28
C VAL A 43 10.38 -9.55 -6.67
N LEU A 44 9.70 -8.85 -5.75
CA LEU A 44 10.28 -7.71 -5.02
C LEU A 44 11.51 -8.13 -4.21
N HIS A 45 11.42 -9.23 -3.46
CA HIS A 45 12.53 -9.74 -2.66
C HIS A 45 13.75 -10.05 -3.53
N HIS A 46 13.55 -10.80 -4.61
CA HIS A 46 14.61 -11.16 -5.55
C HIS A 46 15.25 -9.93 -6.20
N PHE A 47 14.42 -8.96 -6.62
CA PHE A 47 14.89 -7.70 -7.17
C PHE A 47 15.77 -6.95 -6.16
N PHE A 48 15.29 -6.68 -4.95
CA PHE A 48 16.08 -5.93 -3.95
C PHE A 48 17.30 -6.68 -3.43
N TRP A 49 17.29 -8.02 -3.46
CA TRP A 49 18.46 -8.82 -3.14
C TRP A 49 19.59 -8.61 -4.16
N LYS A 50 19.25 -8.54 -5.46
CA LYS A 50 20.19 -8.23 -6.55
C LYS A 50 20.60 -6.75 -6.58
N HIS A 51 19.70 -5.85 -6.20
CA HIS A 51 19.92 -4.40 -6.26
C HIS A 51 20.23 -3.80 -4.88
N ARG A 52 21.37 -4.21 -4.29
CA ARG A 52 21.78 -3.80 -2.93
C ARG A 52 21.98 -2.30 -2.75
N PHE A 53 22.24 -1.57 -3.83
CA PHE A 53 22.41 -0.12 -3.82
C PHE A 53 21.10 0.64 -3.58
N VAL A 54 19.94 0.01 -3.81
CA VAL A 54 18.63 0.62 -3.54
C VAL A 54 18.46 0.77 -2.03
N GLY A 55 18.34 2.03 -1.58
CA GLY A 55 18.25 2.38 -0.16
C GLY A 55 16.93 1.93 0.46
N SER A 56 16.87 1.82 1.79
CA SER A 56 15.66 1.38 2.50
C SER A 56 14.43 2.25 2.19
N LYS A 57 14.61 3.57 2.09
CA LYS A 57 13.54 4.51 1.71
C LYS A 57 13.03 4.25 0.30
N ASP A 58 13.93 4.03 -0.65
CA ASP A 58 13.57 3.75 -2.04
C ASP A 58 12.82 2.42 -2.16
N ARG A 59 13.26 1.39 -1.43
CA ARG A 59 12.53 0.11 -1.37
C ARG A 59 11.12 0.29 -0.86
N GLN A 60 10.93 1.06 0.21
CA GLN A 60 9.61 1.35 0.76
C GLN A 60 8.72 2.09 -0.25
N ILE A 61 9.26 3.09 -0.95
CA ILE A 61 8.53 3.84 -1.99
C ILE A 61 8.11 2.90 -3.13
N ILE A 62 9.04 2.13 -3.69
CA ILE A 62 8.78 1.21 -4.80
C ILE A 62 7.76 0.16 -4.39
N GLN A 63 7.90 -0.45 -3.21
CA GLN A 63 6.93 -1.43 -2.70
C GLN A 63 5.55 -0.81 -2.53
N SER A 64 5.48 0.37 -1.89
CA SER A 64 4.23 1.09 -1.70
C SER A 64 3.55 1.37 -3.04
N TRP A 65 4.26 1.91 -4.03
CA TRP A 65 3.70 2.18 -5.35
C TRP A 65 3.24 0.91 -6.06
N VAL A 66 4.02 -0.18 -6.03
CA VAL A 66 3.63 -1.45 -6.66
C VAL A 66 2.31 -1.98 -6.06
N PHE A 67 2.21 -2.08 -4.73
CA PHE A 67 1.02 -2.64 -4.09
C PHE A 67 -0.19 -1.71 -4.21
N SER A 68 0.00 -0.41 -3.95
CA SER A 68 -1.08 0.58 -4.07
C SER A 68 -1.57 0.73 -5.52
N PHE A 69 -0.69 0.57 -6.52
CA PHE A 69 -1.09 0.52 -7.92
C PHE A 69 -1.98 -0.68 -8.21
N TYR A 70 -1.62 -1.87 -7.73
CA TYR A 70 -2.45 -3.06 -7.94
C TYR A 70 -3.79 -3.00 -7.20
N LEU A 71 -3.80 -2.41 -6.00
CA LEU A 71 -5.04 -2.18 -5.25
C LEU A 71 -5.95 -1.17 -5.94
N SER A 72 -5.42 -0.20 -6.69
CA SER A 72 -6.19 0.83 -7.40
C SER A 72 -6.31 0.60 -8.91
N LEU A 73 -6.06 -0.64 -9.35
CA LEU A 73 -5.85 -0.93 -10.77
C LEU A 73 -7.14 -0.83 -11.59
N ALA A 74 -8.27 -1.29 -11.06
CA ALA A 74 -9.53 -1.24 -11.79
C ALA A 74 -9.97 0.22 -12.00
N SER A 75 -9.91 1.07 -10.98
CA SER A 75 -10.23 2.49 -11.16
C SER A 75 -9.24 3.21 -12.05
N THR A 76 -7.95 2.89 -11.94
CA THR A 76 -6.90 3.49 -12.79
C THR A 76 -7.10 3.10 -14.26
N LEU A 77 -7.38 1.82 -14.54
CA LEU A 77 -7.65 1.34 -15.89
C LEU A 77 -8.95 1.92 -16.46
N TRP A 78 -10.02 1.96 -15.66
CA TRP A 78 -11.30 2.53 -16.09
C TRP A 78 -11.16 4.00 -16.49
N ILE A 79 -10.43 4.78 -15.70
CA ILE A 79 -10.15 6.19 -16.01
C ILE A 79 -9.29 6.30 -17.28
N ALA A 80 -8.24 5.49 -17.38
CA ALA A 80 -7.39 5.47 -18.56
C ALA A 80 -8.20 5.21 -19.84
N GLN A 81 -9.08 4.20 -19.83
CA GLN A 81 -9.93 3.85 -20.96
C GLN A 81 -10.99 4.90 -21.29
N ARG A 82 -11.41 5.69 -20.31
CA ARG A 82 -12.30 6.84 -20.52
C ARG A 82 -11.60 8.01 -21.19
N LEU A 83 -10.31 8.20 -20.92
CA LEU A 83 -9.47 9.23 -21.55
C LEU A 83 -8.97 8.80 -22.93
N ASP A 84 -8.63 7.52 -23.08
CA ASP A 84 -8.18 6.92 -24.33
C ASP A 84 -8.59 5.42 -24.35
N PRO A 85 -9.61 5.04 -25.14
CA PRO A 85 -10.12 3.67 -25.21
C PRO A 85 -9.10 2.63 -25.67
N GLN A 86 -7.98 3.03 -26.27
CA GLN A 86 -6.94 2.11 -26.74
C GLN A 86 -6.00 1.66 -25.63
N LEU A 87 -6.00 2.35 -24.48
CA LEU A 87 -5.13 2.01 -23.36
C LEU A 87 -5.52 0.67 -22.75
N SER A 88 -4.52 -0.18 -22.56
CA SER A 88 -4.68 -1.50 -21.99
C SER A 88 -3.70 -1.73 -20.84
N ARG A 89 -4.10 -2.61 -19.91
CA ARG A 89 -3.23 -3.06 -18.82
C ARG A 89 -1.91 -3.67 -19.32
N LEU A 90 -1.93 -4.33 -20.49
CA LEU A 90 -0.80 -5.10 -20.99
C LEU A 90 0.30 -4.21 -21.57
N SER A 91 -0.10 -3.20 -22.33
CA SER A 91 0.80 -2.35 -23.13
C SER A 91 1.18 -1.05 -22.43
N ASP A 92 0.34 -0.55 -21.52
CA ASP A 92 0.39 0.86 -21.12
C ASP A 92 0.69 1.06 -19.62
N LEU A 93 1.35 0.09 -18.98
CA LEU A 93 1.67 0.13 -17.55
C LEU A 93 2.36 1.42 -17.10
N ARG A 94 3.19 2.03 -17.96
CA ARG A 94 3.82 3.33 -17.66
C ARG A 94 2.79 4.46 -17.54
N VAL A 95 1.87 4.55 -18.49
CA VAL A 95 0.80 5.56 -18.48
C VAL A 95 -0.12 5.32 -17.29
N LEU A 96 -0.49 4.06 -17.05
CA LEU A 96 -1.31 3.68 -15.90
C LEU A 96 -0.61 4.04 -14.57
N LEU A 97 0.69 3.77 -14.43
CA LEU A 97 1.46 4.16 -13.26
C LEU A 97 1.46 5.69 -13.09
N GLY A 98 1.67 6.45 -14.17
CA GLY A 98 1.60 7.91 -14.11
C GLY A 98 0.23 8.43 -13.66
N LEU A 99 -0.86 7.87 -14.20
CA LEU A 99 -2.23 8.21 -13.78
C LEU A 99 -2.45 7.92 -12.30
N PHE A 100 -2.01 6.75 -11.83
CA PHE A 100 -2.05 6.39 -10.41
C PHE A 100 -1.28 7.39 -9.54
N LEU A 101 -0.03 7.72 -9.91
CA LEU A 101 0.80 8.63 -9.13
C LEU A 101 0.19 10.03 -9.01
N ILE A 102 -0.45 10.52 -10.08
CA ILE A 102 -1.15 11.82 -10.07
C ILE A 102 -2.43 11.74 -9.22
N ARG A 103 -3.30 10.76 -9.47
CA ARG A 103 -4.59 10.65 -8.78
C ARG A 103 -4.47 10.47 -7.27
N HIS A 104 -3.41 9.79 -6.83
CA HIS A 104 -3.14 9.54 -5.41
C HIS A 104 -2.21 10.59 -4.79
N ASN A 105 -1.95 11.70 -5.50
CA ASN A 105 -1.12 12.82 -5.03
C ASN A 105 0.32 12.44 -4.64
N PHE A 106 0.87 11.37 -5.24
CA PHE A 106 2.29 11.03 -5.06
C PHE A 106 3.19 12.00 -5.84
N LEU A 107 2.80 12.37 -7.06
CA LEU A 107 3.53 13.29 -7.93
C LEU A 107 2.55 14.10 -8.79
N THR A 108 2.92 15.31 -9.19
CA THR A 108 2.16 16.08 -10.19
C THR A 108 2.54 15.68 -11.62
N TYR A 109 1.72 16.08 -12.59
CA TYR A 109 2.04 15.90 -14.01
C TYR A 109 3.40 16.55 -14.36
N GLU A 110 3.65 17.78 -13.90
CA GLU A 110 4.87 18.53 -14.18
C GLU A 110 6.10 17.82 -13.62
N ALA A 111 5.98 17.25 -12.42
CA ALA A 111 7.04 16.44 -11.82
C ALA A 111 7.33 15.20 -12.67
N ILE A 112 6.31 14.44 -13.06
CA ILE A 112 6.48 13.25 -13.91
C ILE A 112 7.11 13.64 -15.25
N HIS A 113 6.62 14.71 -15.89
CA HIS A 113 7.15 15.22 -17.15
C HIS A 113 8.64 15.56 -17.06
N LEU A 114 9.07 16.19 -15.98
CA LEU A 114 10.48 16.52 -15.74
C LEU A 114 11.34 15.27 -15.47
N LEU A 115 10.80 14.29 -14.74
CA LEU A 115 11.52 13.06 -14.37
C LEU A 115 11.68 12.08 -15.55
N CYS A 116 10.81 12.17 -16.55
CA CYS A 116 10.92 11.41 -17.80
C CYS A 116 11.89 12.11 -18.78
N ASP A 117 13.19 12.11 -18.49
CA ASP A 117 14.21 12.80 -19.29
C ASP A 117 15.08 11.87 -20.15
N GLY A 118 14.91 10.55 -20.03
CA GLY A 118 15.68 9.54 -20.76
C GLY A 118 17.15 9.41 -20.35
N GLN A 119 17.57 10.02 -19.24
CA GLN A 119 18.91 9.77 -18.70
C GLN A 119 19.06 8.31 -18.22
N LYS A 120 20.29 7.94 -17.85
CA LYS A 120 20.59 6.58 -17.39
C LYS A 120 19.70 6.21 -16.19
N HIS A 121 19.00 5.08 -16.31
CA HIS A 121 18.01 4.59 -15.33
C HIS A 121 16.74 5.44 -15.18
N HIS A 122 16.58 6.50 -15.96
CA HIS A 122 15.35 7.30 -15.99
C HIS A 122 14.42 6.79 -17.10
N PRO A 123 13.11 6.99 -16.98
CA PRO A 123 12.18 6.68 -18.06
C PRO A 123 12.47 7.55 -19.29
N SER A 124 12.22 7.00 -20.48
CA SER A 124 12.29 7.79 -21.70
C SER A 124 11.32 8.99 -21.66
N PRO A 125 11.57 10.05 -22.44
CA PRO A 125 10.63 11.15 -22.58
C PRO A 125 9.21 10.70 -22.92
N LEU A 126 8.23 11.39 -22.34
CA LEU A 126 6.81 11.12 -22.56
C LEU A 126 6.44 11.45 -24.01
N LYS A 127 5.80 10.49 -24.66
CA LYS A 127 5.22 10.67 -25.99
C LYS A 127 3.99 11.59 -25.88
N GLU A 128 3.61 12.22 -27.00
CA GLU A 128 2.49 13.17 -27.05
C GLU A 128 1.18 12.59 -26.50
N HIS A 129 0.82 11.37 -26.90
CA HIS A 129 -0.38 10.70 -26.38
C HIS A 129 -0.35 10.50 -24.85
N GLU A 130 0.79 10.11 -24.27
CA GLU A 130 0.93 9.94 -22.82
C GLU A 130 0.75 11.27 -22.09
N ARG A 131 1.34 12.35 -22.63
CA ARG A 131 1.17 13.71 -22.07
C ARG A 131 -0.29 14.13 -22.05
N ARG A 132 -1.02 13.96 -23.16
CA ARG A 132 -2.46 14.29 -23.24
C ARG A 132 -3.27 13.56 -22.17
N VAL A 133 -3.03 12.26 -22.00
CA VAL A 133 -3.75 11.43 -21.01
C VAL A 133 -3.41 11.86 -19.58
N LEU A 134 -2.13 12.05 -19.27
CA LEU A 134 -1.69 12.44 -17.92
C LEU A 134 -2.13 13.86 -17.53
N ILE A 135 -2.26 14.80 -18.47
CA ILE A 135 -2.82 16.13 -18.21
C ILE A 135 -4.32 16.03 -17.92
N ALA A 136 -5.04 15.24 -18.72
CA ALA A 136 -6.50 15.17 -18.64
C ALA A 136 -7.00 14.55 -17.32
N VAL A 137 -6.20 13.70 -16.67
CA VAL A 137 -6.60 13.02 -15.43
C VAL A 137 -6.96 13.97 -14.29
N ALA A 138 -6.33 15.15 -14.23
CA ALA A 138 -6.59 16.15 -13.19
C ALA A 138 -8.04 16.66 -13.20
N SER A 139 -8.74 16.53 -14.34
CA SER A 139 -10.14 16.93 -14.50
C SER A 139 -11.15 15.86 -14.08
N LEU A 140 -10.71 14.61 -13.84
CA LEU A 140 -11.59 13.48 -13.54
C LEU A 140 -11.70 13.26 -12.03
N HIS A 141 -12.92 13.37 -11.52
CA HIS A 141 -13.24 13.13 -10.13
C HIS A 141 -13.64 11.66 -9.90
N ASN A 142 -13.21 11.08 -8.77
CA ASN A 142 -13.58 9.72 -8.37
C ASN A 142 -15.10 9.52 -8.23
N ALA A 143 -15.88 10.60 -8.07
CA ALA A 143 -17.35 10.57 -8.04
C ALA A 143 -17.97 10.04 -9.35
N THR A 144 -17.21 9.93 -10.43
CA THR A 144 -17.67 9.38 -11.71
C THR A 144 -17.50 7.86 -11.84
N LEU A 145 -16.84 7.21 -10.87
CA LEU A 145 -16.57 5.77 -10.91
C LEU A 145 -17.83 4.96 -10.58
N PRO A 146 -18.12 3.90 -11.35
CA PRO A 146 -19.12 2.90 -10.96
C PRO A 146 -18.76 2.26 -9.60
N PRO A 147 -19.74 1.85 -8.78
CA PRO A 147 -19.49 1.30 -7.45
C PRO A 147 -18.52 0.10 -7.43
N GLU A 148 -18.65 -0.81 -8.38
CA GLU A 148 -17.77 -1.98 -8.51
C GLU A 148 -16.31 -1.59 -8.81
N VAL A 149 -16.11 -0.54 -9.59
CA VAL A 149 -14.79 0.02 -9.92
C VAL A 149 -14.23 0.79 -8.72
N LEU A 150 -15.07 1.53 -8.00
CA LEU A 150 -14.69 2.27 -6.79
C LEU A 150 -14.21 1.31 -5.68
N HIS A 151 -14.84 0.14 -5.57
CA HIS A 151 -14.47 -0.87 -4.59
C HIS A 151 -13.26 -1.72 -5.02
N GLU A 152 -12.78 -1.60 -6.26
CA GLU A 152 -11.65 -2.39 -6.79
C GLU A 152 -11.94 -3.91 -6.73
N ILE A 153 -13.23 -4.27 -6.86
CA ILE A 153 -13.72 -5.65 -6.82
C ILE A 153 -14.31 -5.99 -8.19
N SER A 154 -13.93 -7.13 -8.76
CA SER A 154 -14.54 -7.59 -10.02
C SER A 154 -16.05 -7.79 -9.86
N GLU A 155 -16.82 -7.60 -10.94
CA GLU A 155 -18.28 -7.77 -10.95
C GLU A 155 -18.75 -9.08 -10.28
N HIS A 156 -18.13 -10.22 -10.63
CA HIS A 156 -18.46 -11.54 -10.07
C HIS A 156 -18.38 -11.58 -8.52
N TRP A 157 -17.27 -11.09 -7.96
CA TRP A 157 -17.08 -11.03 -6.51
C TRP A 157 -17.97 -9.99 -5.84
N CYS A 158 -18.26 -8.88 -6.53
CA CYS A 158 -19.13 -7.83 -6.02
C CYS A 158 -20.53 -8.39 -5.70
N THR A 159 -21.10 -9.19 -6.61
CA THR A 159 -22.41 -9.83 -6.39
C THR A 159 -22.40 -10.76 -5.16
N LEU A 160 -21.38 -11.61 -5.02
CA LEU A 160 -21.27 -12.55 -3.90
C LEU A 160 -21.06 -11.83 -2.56
N LEU A 161 -20.19 -10.83 -2.54
CA LEU A 161 -19.91 -10.04 -1.34
C LEU A 161 -21.11 -9.17 -0.95
N GLN A 162 -21.85 -8.64 -1.92
CA GLN A 162 -23.06 -7.87 -1.66
C GLN A 162 -24.14 -8.76 -1.01
N ALA A 163 -24.28 -10.01 -1.43
CA ALA A 163 -25.20 -10.96 -0.82
C ALA A 163 -24.83 -11.32 0.63
N SER A 164 -23.54 -11.38 0.95
CA SER A 164 -23.06 -11.74 2.29
C SER A 164 -22.93 -10.55 3.26
N LEU A 165 -22.50 -9.38 2.78
CA LEU A 165 -22.13 -8.22 3.60
C LEU A 165 -23.18 -7.10 3.56
N GLY A 166 -24.08 -7.11 2.56
CA GLY A 166 -25.15 -6.12 2.44
C GLY A 166 -24.60 -4.69 2.46
N TYR A 167 -25.19 -3.85 3.32
CA TYR A 167 -24.81 -2.45 3.48
C TYR A 167 -23.40 -2.22 4.02
N ALA A 168 -22.73 -3.23 4.57
CA ALA A 168 -21.37 -3.09 5.09
C ALA A 168 -20.29 -3.18 3.99
N LEU A 169 -20.64 -3.66 2.78
CA LEU A 169 -19.67 -3.87 1.70
C LEU A 169 -18.85 -2.63 1.36
N PRO A 170 -19.43 -1.43 1.14
CA PRO A 170 -18.65 -0.26 0.76
C PRO A 170 -17.60 0.12 1.80
N LEU A 171 -17.96 0.03 3.09
CA LEU A 171 -17.05 0.33 4.19
C LEU A 171 -15.90 -0.68 4.22
N ILE A 172 -16.20 -1.98 4.16
CA ILE A 172 -15.18 -3.04 4.20
C ILE A 172 -14.27 -2.98 2.96
N ALA A 173 -14.83 -2.74 1.78
CA ALA A 173 -14.04 -2.60 0.55
C ALA A 173 -13.08 -1.41 0.64
N ALA A 174 -13.57 -0.26 1.13
CA ALA A 174 -12.71 0.90 1.35
C ALA A 174 -11.55 0.59 2.32
N SER A 175 -11.79 -0.21 3.36
CA SER A 175 -10.76 -0.66 4.30
C SER A 175 -9.70 -1.56 3.68
N LEU A 176 -10.14 -2.52 2.86
CA LEU A 176 -9.24 -3.47 2.21
C LEU A 176 -8.34 -2.80 1.17
N ASN A 177 -8.80 -1.69 0.59
CA ASN A 177 -8.04 -0.91 -0.39
C ASN A 177 -7.03 0.07 0.24
N GLN A 178 -6.99 0.18 1.57
CA GLN A 178 -5.97 0.95 2.27
C GLN A 178 -4.71 0.12 2.51
N GLN A 179 -3.58 0.82 2.72
CA GLN A 179 -2.34 0.16 3.11
C GLN A 179 -2.53 -0.54 4.46
N ALA A 180 -2.24 -1.85 4.50
CA ALA A 180 -2.25 -2.62 5.73
C ALA A 180 -1.21 -2.11 6.72
N SER A 181 -1.57 -2.12 8.00
CA SER A 181 -0.63 -1.87 9.09
C SER A 181 0.41 -2.97 9.19
N ASN A 182 1.58 -2.63 9.75
CA ASN A 182 2.56 -3.64 10.13
C ASN A 182 2.17 -4.24 11.47
N ASP A 183 1.83 -5.53 11.44
CA ASP A 183 1.38 -6.24 12.62
C ASP A 183 2.52 -7.10 13.19
N LEU A 184 2.81 -6.93 14.48
CA LEU A 184 3.84 -7.70 15.18
C LEU A 184 3.20 -8.64 16.19
N ARG A 185 3.67 -9.89 16.22
CA ARG A 185 3.28 -10.89 17.22
C ARG A 185 4.42 -11.14 18.20
N ILE A 186 4.15 -10.99 19.49
CA ILE A 186 5.10 -11.38 20.53
C ILE A 186 5.15 -12.90 20.65
N ASN A 187 6.36 -13.46 20.67
CA ASN A 187 6.56 -14.88 20.98
C ASN A 187 6.52 -15.10 22.50
N THR A 188 5.37 -15.55 22.99
CA THR A 188 5.08 -15.74 24.42
C THR A 188 5.93 -16.81 25.11
N LEU A 189 6.52 -17.73 24.35
CA LEU A 189 7.46 -18.73 24.88
C LEU A 189 8.79 -18.11 25.29
N LYS A 190 9.14 -16.96 24.70
CA LYS A 190 10.39 -16.24 24.99
C LYS A 190 10.15 -15.04 25.90
N ILE A 191 8.98 -14.42 25.79
CA ILE A 191 8.62 -13.20 26.51
C ILE A 191 7.25 -13.45 27.15
N PRO A 192 7.20 -13.86 28.43
CA PRO A 192 5.93 -14.12 29.10
C PRO A 192 5.15 -12.82 29.23
N ILE A 193 3.93 -12.79 28.70
CA ILE A 193 3.05 -11.62 28.81
C ILE A 193 2.41 -11.66 30.19
N ASP A 194 2.97 -10.91 31.13
CA ASP A 194 2.36 -10.70 32.43
C ASP A 194 1.17 -9.74 32.29
N GLN A 195 0.04 -10.02 32.92
CA GLN A 195 -1.21 -9.27 32.80
C GLN A 195 -1.02 -7.86 33.38
N GLY A 196 -0.50 -6.93 32.59
CA GLY A 196 -0.20 -5.55 33.00
C GLY A 196 1.16 -5.01 32.57
N ARG A 197 2.04 -5.85 32.00
CA ARG A 197 3.30 -5.37 31.41
C ARG A 197 3.07 -4.96 29.95
N VAL A 198 2.71 -3.68 29.77
CA VAL A 198 2.95 -3.02 28.48
C VAL A 198 4.45 -3.03 28.27
N TYR A 199 4.94 -3.86 27.34
CA TYR A 199 6.31 -3.72 26.87
C TYR A 199 6.42 -2.38 26.17
N THR A 200 6.95 -1.39 26.88
CA THR A 200 7.43 -0.15 26.28
C THR A 200 8.63 -0.51 25.43
N PHE A 201 8.38 -0.82 24.16
CA PHE A 201 9.43 -0.67 23.17
C PHE A 201 9.84 0.80 23.23
N GLN A 202 11.13 1.08 23.44
CA GLN A 202 11.70 2.37 23.05
C GLN A 202 11.68 2.44 21.51
N SER A 203 10.49 2.47 20.93
CA SER A 203 10.31 2.74 19.52
C SER A 203 10.18 4.25 19.36
N ALA A 204 10.89 4.81 18.39
CA ALA A 204 10.67 6.17 17.92
C ALA A 204 9.28 6.37 17.25
N PHE A 205 8.37 5.39 17.39
CA PHE A 205 7.09 5.31 16.70
C PHE A 205 5.97 4.90 17.67
N PRO A 206 4.76 5.46 17.51
CA PRO A 206 3.60 5.06 18.29
C PRO A 206 3.17 3.63 17.94
N LEU A 207 2.90 2.82 18.97
CA LEU A 207 2.40 1.44 18.87
C LEU A 207 0.97 1.38 19.40
N THR A 208 0.05 0.73 18.68
CA THR A 208 -1.29 0.40 19.18
C THR A 208 -1.33 -1.09 19.53
N VAL A 209 -1.71 -1.40 20.77
CA VAL A 209 -1.84 -2.79 21.25
C VAL A 209 -3.27 -3.27 20.96
N ILE A 210 -3.42 -4.36 20.22
CA ILE A 210 -4.71 -5.01 20.02
C ILE A 210 -4.72 -6.37 20.72
N LEU A 211 -5.56 -6.47 21.75
CA LEU A 211 -5.80 -7.70 22.48
C LEU A 211 -6.91 -8.48 21.76
N PHE A 212 -6.54 -9.51 21.00
CA PHE A 212 -7.50 -10.51 20.50
C PHE A 212 -7.62 -11.65 21.52
N THR A 213 -8.84 -11.92 21.99
CA THR A 213 -9.11 -13.16 22.72
C THR A 213 -9.56 -14.22 21.71
N LEU A 214 -8.71 -15.23 21.47
CA LEU A 214 -9.01 -16.37 20.59
C LEU A 214 -9.96 -17.37 21.25
N GLN A 215 -11.18 -16.97 21.61
CA GLN A 215 -12.20 -17.91 22.11
C GLN A 215 -13.21 -18.36 21.03
N GLY A 216 -12.95 -18.09 19.74
CA GLY A 216 -13.95 -18.26 18.67
C GLY A 216 -13.67 -19.23 17.51
N ILE A 217 -12.46 -19.80 17.36
CA ILE A 217 -12.16 -20.69 16.23
C ILE A 217 -12.21 -22.15 16.70
N SER A 218 -13.41 -22.71 16.84
CA SER A 218 -13.62 -24.11 17.22
C SER A 218 -13.51 -25.13 16.07
N LYS A 219 -12.88 -24.77 14.93
CA LYS A 219 -12.70 -25.69 13.78
C LYS A 219 -11.32 -25.73 13.12
N LEU A 220 -10.28 -25.18 13.75
CA LEU A 220 -8.92 -25.61 13.47
C LEU A 220 -8.49 -26.53 14.62
N LYS A 221 -8.20 -27.79 14.31
CA LYS A 221 -7.63 -28.78 15.24
C LYS A 221 -6.22 -28.32 15.65
N THR A 222 -6.11 -27.28 16.46
CA THR A 222 -4.88 -26.92 17.16
C THR A 222 -4.95 -27.50 18.57
N ARG A 223 -3.89 -28.20 18.95
CA ARG A 223 -3.83 -29.18 20.04
C ARG A 223 -3.81 -28.56 21.45
N ASP A 224 -4.07 -27.27 21.62
CA ASP A 224 -3.98 -26.61 22.93
C ASP A 224 -4.87 -25.34 23.01
N PRO A 225 -5.75 -25.17 24.02
CA PRO A 225 -6.66 -24.02 24.14
C PRO A 225 -6.05 -22.77 24.80
N SER A 226 -4.75 -22.77 25.11
CA SER A 226 -4.12 -21.78 26.01
C SER A 226 -3.44 -20.58 25.33
N SER A 227 -3.46 -20.48 24.00
CA SER A 227 -2.75 -19.41 23.28
C SER A 227 -3.63 -18.18 23.03
N SER A 228 -3.62 -17.23 23.97
CA SER A 228 -4.00 -15.84 23.69
C SER A 228 -3.01 -15.24 22.69
N VAL A 229 -3.48 -14.82 21.51
CA VAL A 229 -2.65 -14.14 20.51
C VAL A 229 -2.87 -12.64 20.66
N ILE A 230 -1.83 -11.92 21.08
CA ILE A 230 -1.84 -10.45 21.14
C ILE A 230 -1.14 -9.95 19.88
N LEU A 231 -1.86 -9.14 19.10
CA LEU A 231 -1.41 -8.56 17.84
C LEU A 231 -1.12 -7.08 18.10
N PHE A 232 0.09 -6.62 17.80
CA PHE A 232 0.42 -5.19 17.87
C PHE A 232 0.24 -4.60 16.48
N ILE A 233 -0.57 -3.55 16.37
CA ILE A 233 -0.82 -2.83 15.13
C ILE A 233 -0.08 -1.49 15.17
N LEU A 234 0.80 -1.22 14.20
CA LEU A 234 1.41 0.08 14.00
C LEU A 234 0.50 0.97 13.12
N LYS A 235 -0.10 2.04 13.68
CA LYS A 235 -0.89 3.03 12.93
C LYS A 235 -0.47 4.48 13.23
N PRO A 236 -0.51 5.39 12.22
CA PRO A 236 -0.40 6.83 12.47
C PRO A 236 -1.66 7.38 13.17
N ALA A 237 -1.47 8.33 14.08
CA ALA A 237 -2.47 8.76 15.08
C ALA A 237 -3.80 9.31 14.51
N TRP A 238 -3.87 9.65 13.22
CA TRP A 238 -5.04 10.25 12.58
C TRP A 238 -6.03 9.23 11.97
N MET A 239 -5.71 7.93 11.95
CA MET A 239 -6.59 6.86 11.42
C MET A 239 -7.50 6.20 12.48
N CYS A 240 -7.52 6.70 13.72
CA CYS A 240 -8.32 6.09 14.79
C CYS A 240 -9.73 6.68 14.83
N GLN A 241 -10.68 6.13 14.06
CA GLN A 241 -12.11 6.26 14.38
C GLN A 241 -12.59 5.01 15.10
N ILE A 242 -13.00 5.17 16.35
CA ILE A 242 -13.64 4.12 17.16
C ILE A 242 -15.14 4.19 16.85
N ILE A 243 -15.67 3.23 16.09
CA ILE A 243 -17.12 3.03 15.99
C ILE A 243 -17.53 2.15 17.17
N ALA A 244 -18.07 2.78 18.22
CA ALA A 244 -18.70 2.07 19.32
C ALA A 244 -20.13 1.66 18.91
N LEU A 245 -20.37 0.36 18.70
CA LEU A 245 -21.73 -0.17 18.64
C LEU A 245 -22.30 -0.28 20.06
N ALA A 246 -23.46 0.35 20.27
CA ALA A 246 -24.16 0.51 21.55
C ALA A 246 -24.54 -0.83 22.21
N PRO A 247 -24.78 -0.85 23.55
CA PRO A 247 -24.90 -2.10 24.30
C PRO A 247 -26.29 -2.74 24.11
N ALA A 248 -26.32 -3.96 23.58
CA ALA A 248 -27.50 -4.82 23.66
C ALA A 248 -27.30 -5.92 24.71
N ALA A 249 -28.03 -5.75 25.83
CA ALA A 249 -28.44 -6.72 26.85
C ALA A 249 -27.47 -7.87 27.23
N LYS A 250 -27.01 -7.81 28.49
CA LYS A 250 -26.53 -8.83 29.47
C LYS A 250 -25.92 -10.20 29.08
N HIS A 251 -25.93 -10.69 27.84
CA HIS A 251 -25.31 -11.96 27.43
C HIS A 251 -24.61 -11.95 26.05
N SER A 252 -24.32 -10.77 25.49
CA SER A 252 -23.78 -10.65 24.13
C SER A 252 -22.25 -10.60 24.11
N ARG A 253 -21.65 -11.56 23.38
CA ARG A 253 -20.21 -11.69 23.11
C ARG A 253 -19.68 -10.48 22.33
N TRP A 254 -18.52 -9.97 22.72
CA TRP A 254 -17.85 -8.87 22.05
C TRP A 254 -17.19 -9.36 20.75
N LEU A 255 -17.71 -8.92 19.61
CA LEU A 255 -17.00 -8.99 18.33
C LEU A 255 -16.53 -7.57 18.00
N TYR A 256 -15.25 -7.28 18.20
CA TYR A 256 -14.66 -6.05 17.70
C TYR A 256 -14.27 -6.26 16.24
N LEU A 257 -15.14 -5.80 15.34
CA LEU A 257 -14.78 -5.59 13.93
C LEU A 257 -14.09 -4.23 13.84
N HIS A 258 -12.76 -4.25 13.85
CA HIS A 258 -11.99 -3.08 13.46
C HIS A 258 -11.92 -3.06 11.93
N VAL A 259 -12.77 -2.23 11.33
CA VAL A 259 -12.80 -1.97 9.90
C VAL A 259 -11.84 -0.80 9.67
N CYS A 260 -10.81 -1.00 8.83
CA CYS A 260 -9.73 -0.04 8.60
C CYS A 260 -10.15 1.19 7.80
#